data_AF-A0AAV8ZIB1-F1
#
_entry.id   AF-A0AAV8ZIB1-F1
#
_cell.length_a   1.000
_cell.length_b   1.000
_cell.length_c   1.000
_cell.angle_alpha   90.00
_cell.angle_beta   90.00
_cell.angle_gamma   90.00
#
_symmetry.space_group_name_H-M   'P 1'
#
loop_
_entity.id
_entity.type
_entity.pdbx_description
1 polymer ?
#
loop_
_entity_poly.entity_id
_entity_poly.type
_entity_poly.pdbx_seq_one_letter_code
_entity_poly.pdbx_strand_id
1 'polypeptide(L)'
;MSESKVLKMEDILLNSKEQSNENNESLRNIKKEKSNNTRSTRGIRSSFEKKLALKEQLKRIKEASNAIKRTKKEERELKKQRRRENLKRQEENRKKSEIVQVITNTKKLKKIKKKHLRTIEKRDITIVSN
;
A
#
# COMPACT_ATOMS: atom_id res chain seq x y z
N MET A 1 80.30 -24.79 -28.14
CA MET A 1 79.71 -24.71 -26.77
C MET A 1 79.98 -26.05 -26.12
N SER A 2 80.68 -26.11 -24.99
CA SER A 2 81.02 -27.38 -24.35
C SER A 2 79.75 -28.09 -23.87
N GLU A 3 79.66 -29.40 -24.07
CA GLU A 3 78.50 -30.25 -23.70
C GLU A 3 78.08 -30.03 -22.23
N SER A 4 79.05 -29.79 -21.34
CA SER A 4 78.81 -29.43 -19.93
C SER A 4 77.95 -28.17 -19.71
N LYS A 5 77.96 -27.21 -20.63
CA LYS A 5 77.16 -25.98 -20.54
C LYS A 5 75.74 -26.20 -21.06
N VAL A 6 75.55 -27.16 -21.97
CA VAL A 6 74.24 -27.58 -22.48
C VAL A 6 73.51 -28.39 -21.41
N LEU A 7 74.18 -29.37 -20.81
CA LEU A 7 73.63 -30.18 -19.71
C LEU A 7 73.18 -29.31 -18.52
N LYS A 8 74.01 -28.34 -18.11
CA LYS A 8 73.62 -27.40 -17.04
C LYS A 8 72.43 -26.52 -17.40
N MET A 9 72.24 -26.17 -18.67
CA MET A 9 71.08 -25.39 -19.10
C MET A 9 69.81 -26.26 -19.16
N GLU A 10 69.95 -27.53 -19.56
CA GLU A 10 68.86 -28.51 -19.54
C GLU A 10 68.38 -28.80 -18.12
N ASP A 11 69.29 -28.95 -17.16
CA ASP A 11 68.95 -29.17 -15.75
C ASP A 11 68.18 -27.97 -15.14
N ILE A 12 68.59 -26.74 -15.47
CA ILE A 12 67.90 -25.51 -15.03
C ILE A 12 66.50 -25.41 -15.67
N LEU A 13 66.38 -25.79 -16.94
CA LEU A 13 65.10 -25.82 -17.65
C LEU A 13 64.18 -26.93 -17.13
N LEU A 14 64.71 -28.07 -16.68
CA LEU A 14 63.93 -29.13 -16.05
C LEU A 14 63.38 -28.68 -14.69
N ASN A 15 64.24 -28.11 -13.84
CA ASN A 15 63.88 -27.66 -12.50
C ASN A 15 62.85 -26.51 -12.54
N SER A 16 62.99 -25.56 -13.48
CA SER A 16 61.99 -24.50 -13.67
C SER A 16 60.63 -25.04 -14.15
N LYS A 17 60.62 -26.08 -15.00
CA LYS A 17 59.39 -26.77 -15.41
C LYS A 17 58.75 -27.53 -14.24
N GLU A 18 59.54 -28.20 -13.41
CA GLU A 18 59.07 -28.90 -12.20
C GLU A 18 58.42 -27.94 -11.21
N GLN A 19 59.08 -26.82 -10.89
CA GLN A 19 58.51 -25.76 -10.04
C GLN A 19 57.21 -25.18 -10.62
N SER A 20 57.12 -25.03 -11.94
CA SER A 20 55.88 -24.56 -12.58
C SER A 20 54.73 -25.57 -12.44
N ASN A 21 55.03 -26.87 -12.47
CA ASN A 21 54.04 -27.93 -12.33
C ASN A 21 53.53 -28.04 -10.89
N GLU A 22 54.41 -27.99 -9.89
CA GLU A 22 54.05 -27.98 -8.47
C GLU A 22 53.16 -26.78 -8.11
N ASN A 23 53.49 -25.60 -8.63
CA ASN A 23 52.69 -24.39 -8.44
C ASN A 23 51.28 -24.54 -9.03
N ASN A 24 51.14 -25.18 -10.20
CA ASN A 24 49.84 -25.44 -10.81
C ASN A 24 49.02 -26.48 -10.03
N GLU A 25 49.66 -27.52 -9.49
CA GLU A 25 49.00 -28.51 -8.63
C GLU A 25 48.54 -27.91 -7.30
N SER A 26 49.36 -27.06 -6.68
CA SER A 26 48.99 -26.35 -5.44
C SER A 26 47.78 -25.44 -5.65
N LEU A 27 47.75 -24.66 -6.74
CA LEU A 27 46.62 -23.81 -7.10
C LEU A 27 45.35 -24.64 -7.38
N ARG A 28 45.50 -25.83 -7.96
CA ARG A 28 44.38 -26.76 -8.20
C ARG A 28 43.85 -27.36 -6.90
N ASN A 29 44.72 -27.70 -5.95
CA ASN A 29 44.33 -28.24 -4.65
C ASN A 29 43.65 -27.18 -3.78
N ILE A 30 44.18 -25.96 -3.74
CA ILE A 30 43.55 -24.81 -3.06
C ILE A 30 42.14 -24.52 -3.62
N LYS A 31 41.96 -24.61 -4.95
CA LYS A 31 40.63 -24.46 -5.59
C LYS A 31 39.66 -25.57 -5.19
N LYS A 32 40.12 -26.83 -5.13
CA LYS A 32 39.31 -27.98 -4.70
C LYS A 32 38.88 -27.86 -3.22
N GLU A 33 39.78 -27.43 -2.34
CA GLU A 33 39.47 -27.20 -0.93
C GLU A 33 38.42 -26.10 -0.74
N LYS A 34 38.55 -24.99 -1.48
CA LYS A 34 37.56 -23.89 -1.47
C LYS A 34 36.18 -24.35 -1.92
N SER A 35 36.08 -25.19 -2.95
CA SER A 35 34.77 -25.72 -3.41
C SER A 35 34.16 -26.75 -2.46
N ASN A 36 34.98 -27.50 -1.73
CA ASN A 36 34.52 -28.47 -0.75
C ASN A 36 34.03 -27.81 0.55
N ASN A 37 34.58 -26.64 0.91
CA ASN A 37 34.16 -25.88 2.10
C ASN A 37 32.79 -25.17 1.92
N THR A 38 32.36 -24.94 0.67
CA THR A 38 30.96 -24.58 0.36
C THR A 38 30.05 -25.80 0.53
N ARG A 39 29.81 -26.19 1.78
CA ARG A 39 28.80 -27.19 2.12
C ARG A 39 27.43 -26.60 1.77
N SER A 40 26.88 -27.01 0.63
CA SER A 40 25.49 -26.70 0.25
C SER A 40 24.57 -27.29 1.33
N THR A 41 24.21 -26.46 2.30
CA THR A 41 23.23 -26.87 3.31
C THR A 41 21.92 -27.08 2.56
N ARG A 42 21.30 -28.25 2.73
CA ARG A 42 19.87 -28.38 2.41
C ARG A 42 19.19 -27.30 3.24
N GLY A 43 18.79 -26.19 2.61
CA GLY A 43 18.13 -25.08 3.30
C GLY A 43 17.07 -25.64 4.23
N ILE A 44 16.98 -25.11 5.46
CA ILE A 44 16.18 -25.67 6.56
C ILE A 44 14.76 -25.93 6.05
N ARG A 45 14.47 -27.18 5.65
CA ARG A 45 13.18 -27.54 5.08
C ARG A 45 12.21 -27.59 6.26
N SER A 46 11.29 -26.62 6.31
CA SER A 46 10.20 -26.67 7.27
C SER A 46 9.39 -27.94 7.08
N SER A 47 9.09 -28.61 8.20
CA SER A 47 8.22 -29.79 8.20
C SER A 47 6.83 -29.43 7.64
N PHE A 48 6.14 -30.43 7.10
CA PHE A 48 4.81 -30.24 6.52
C PHE A 48 3.82 -29.64 7.52
N GLU A 49 3.88 -30.10 8.77
CA GLU A 49 3.08 -29.58 9.88
C GLU A 49 3.30 -28.07 10.11
N LYS A 50 4.56 -27.61 10.11
CA LYS A 50 4.88 -26.17 10.23
C LYS A 50 4.30 -25.36 9.08
N LYS A 51 4.26 -25.93 7.86
CA LYS A 51 3.65 -25.27 6.70
C LYS A 51 2.13 -25.18 6.82
N LEU A 52 1.47 -26.22 7.35
CA LEU A 52 0.03 -26.20 7.60
C LEU A 52 -0.34 -25.17 8.66
N ALA A 53 0.39 -25.14 9.78
CA ALA A 53 0.19 -24.14 10.84
C ALA A 53 0.33 -22.70 10.30
N LEU A 54 1.37 -22.43 9.49
CA LEU A 54 1.54 -21.11 8.87
C LEU A 54 0.40 -20.76 7.92
N LYS A 55 -0.07 -21.71 7.09
CA LYS A 55 -1.21 -21.47 6.20
C LYS A 55 -2.48 -21.13 6.99
N GLU A 56 -2.72 -21.82 8.08
CA GLU A 56 -3.88 -21.55 8.94
C GLU A 56 -3.77 -20.17 9.62
N GLN A 57 -2.61 -19.82 10.16
CA GLN A 57 -2.37 -18.49 10.73
C GLN A 57 -2.58 -17.38 9.71
N LEU A 58 -2.04 -17.53 8.49
CA LEU A 58 -2.24 -16.56 7.41
C LEU A 58 -3.72 -16.44 7.02
N LYS A 59 -4.46 -17.56 6.99
CA LYS A 59 -5.89 -17.56 6.73
C LYS A 59 -6.65 -16.77 7.80
N ARG A 60 -6.38 -17.03 9.08
CA ARG A 60 -6.99 -16.32 10.23
C ARG A 60 -6.69 -14.81 10.17
N ILE A 61 -5.43 -14.42 9.92
CA ILE A 61 -5.04 -13.01 9.80
C ILE A 61 -5.76 -12.33 8.63
N LYS A 62 -5.86 -13.01 7.48
CA LYS A 62 -6.54 -12.48 6.29
C LYS A 62 -8.04 -12.29 6.54
N GLU A 63 -8.69 -13.23 7.21
CA GLU A 63 -10.10 -13.14 7.59
C GLU A 63 -10.34 -11.96 8.54
N ALA A 64 -9.51 -11.82 9.58
CA ALA A 64 -9.58 -10.69 10.51
C ALA A 64 -9.36 -9.34 9.80
N SER A 65 -8.35 -9.25 8.93
CA SER A 65 -8.09 -8.04 8.13
C SER A 65 -9.29 -7.68 7.24
N ASN A 66 -9.89 -8.68 6.58
CA ASN A 66 -11.05 -8.46 5.73
C ASN A 66 -12.28 -8.02 6.53
N ALA A 67 -12.50 -8.59 7.72
CA ALA A 67 -13.59 -8.16 8.61
C ALA A 67 -13.45 -6.68 8.99
N ILE A 68 -12.25 -6.25 9.39
CA ILE A 68 -11.96 -4.84 9.74
C ILE A 68 -12.16 -3.90 8.53
N LYS A 69 -11.80 -4.35 7.32
CA LYS A 69 -12.00 -3.55 6.10
C LYS A 69 -13.48 -3.41 5.75
N ARG A 70 -14.28 -4.48 5.95
CA ARG A 70 -15.73 -4.46 5.70
C ARG A 70 -16.44 -3.51 6.63
N THR A 71 -16.20 -3.60 7.94
CA THR A 71 -16.82 -2.69 8.93
C THR A 71 -16.49 -1.23 8.63
N LYS A 72 -15.22 -0.90 8.36
CA LYS A 72 -14.80 0.45 7.96
C LYS A 72 -15.47 0.93 6.67
N LYS A 73 -15.73 0.03 5.71
CA LYS A 73 -16.41 0.37 4.46
C LYS A 73 -17.89 0.66 4.71
N GLU A 74 -18.56 -0.19 5.48
CA GLU A 74 -19.96 -0.03 5.86
C GLU A 74 -20.19 1.28 6.62
N GLU A 75 -19.34 1.60 7.59
CA GLU A 75 -19.39 2.88 8.32
C GLU A 75 -19.27 4.10 7.40
N ARG A 76 -18.35 4.04 6.42
CA ARG A 76 -18.16 5.11 5.42
C ARG A 76 -19.37 5.26 4.51
N GLU A 77 -19.96 4.14 4.08
CA GLU A 77 -21.16 4.13 3.24
C GLU A 77 -22.37 4.69 3.99
N LEU A 78 -22.56 4.29 5.26
CA LEU A 78 -23.59 4.83 6.13
C LEU A 78 -23.43 6.35 6.32
N LYS A 79 -22.20 6.84 6.55
CA LYS A 79 -21.93 8.29 6.67
C LYS A 79 -22.26 9.04 5.36
N LYS A 80 -21.95 8.45 4.20
CA LYS A 80 -22.31 9.02 2.89
C LYS A 80 -23.82 9.06 2.69
N GLN A 81 -24.53 7.99 3.05
CA GLN A 81 -26.00 7.92 2.97
C GLN A 81 -26.65 8.99 3.86
N ARG A 82 -26.24 9.08 5.13
CA ARG A 82 -26.71 10.14 6.06
C ARG A 82 -26.47 11.54 5.51
N ARG A 83 -25.30 11.80 4.91
CA ARG A 83 -25.00 13.10 4.30
C ARG A 83 -25.94 13.39 3.12
N ARG A 84 -26.19 12.41 2.25
CA ARG A 84 -27.12 12.55 1.12
C ARG A 84 -28.54 12.82 1.59
N GLU A 85 -29.00 12.11 2.62
CA GLU A 85 -30.33 12.32 3.21
C GLU A 85 -30.45 13.71 3.86
N ASN A 86 -29.43 14.16 4.58
CA ASN A 86 -29.42 15.49 5.16
C ASN A 86 -29.45 16.60 4.10
N LEU A 87 -28.71 16.42 3.00
CA LEU A 87 -28.76 17.36 1.86
C LEU A 87 -30.15 17.40 1.22
N LYS A 88 -30.76 16.24 0.96
CA LYS A 88 -32.14 16.16 0.45
C LYS A 88 -33.13 16.86 1.39
N ARG A 89 -33.04 16.58 2.69
CA ARG A 89 -33.88 17.24 3.70
C ARG A 89 -33.65 18.75 3.74
N GLN A 90 -32.40 19.20 3.57
CA GLN A 90 -32.08 20.63 3.51
C GLN A 90 -32.68 21.29 2.27
N GLU A 91 -32.61 20.64 1.11
CA GLU A 91 -33.24 21.12 -0.12
C GLU A 91 -34.77 21.19 0.00
N GLU A 92 -35.39 20.16 0.59
CA GLU A 92 -36.82 20.14 0.88
C GLU A 92 -37.21 21.22 1.88
N ASN A 93 -36.43 21.40 2.94
CA ASN A 93 -36.63 22.47 3.93
C ASN A 93 -36.46 23.84 3.28
N ARG A 94 -35.52 23.99 2.34
CA ARG A 94 -35.35 25.22 1.57
C ARG A 94 -36.60 25.52 0.74
N LYS A 95 -37.08 24.55 -0.03
CA LYS A 95 -38.35 24.66 -0.79
C LYS A 95 -39.54 24.98 0.11
N LYS A 96 -39.65 24.34 1.28
CA LYS A 96 -40.71 24.62 2.26
C LYS A 96 -40.57 26.02 2.87
N SER A 97 -39.34 26.48 3.15
CA SER A 97 -39.09 27.83 3.65
C SER A 97 -39.31 28.91 2.60
N GLU A 98 -39.21 28.55 1.31
CA GLU A 98 -39.56 29.42 0.19
C GLU A 98 -41.09 29.58 0.05
N ILE A 99 -41.90 28.72 0.69
CA ILE A 99 -43.36 28.89 0.75
C ILE A 99 -43.66 30.14 1.58
N VAL A 100 -44.04 31.20 0.88
CA VAL A 100 -44.33 32.50 1.47
C VAL A 100 -45.82 32.67 1.71
N GLN A 101 -46.17 33.35 2.80
CA GLN A 101 -47.55 33.77 3.03
C GLN A 101 -47.78 35.10 2.33
N VAL A 102 -48.73 35.14 1.39
CA VAL A 102 -49.14 36.38 0.72
C VAL A 102 -49.85 37.29 1.73
N ILE A 103 -49.29 38.46 2.00
CA ILE A 103 -49.88 39.45 2.89
C ILE A 103 -50.74 40.42 2.06
N THR A 104 -52.05 40.19 2.05
CA THR A 104 -53.00 41.03 1.33
C THR A 104 -53.26 42.38 2.01
N ASN A 105 -53.20 42.44 3.35
CA ASN A 105 -53.47 43.65 4.12
C ASN A 105 -52.23 44.15 4.88
N THR A 106 -51.65 45.25 4.40
CA THR A 106 -50.44 45.87 4.96
C THR A 106 -50.63 46.48 6.35
N LYS A 107 -51.88 46.81 6.75
CA LYS A 107 -52.16 47.31 8.11
C LYS A 107 -51.85 46.27 9.19
N LYS A 108 -51.86 44.97 8.84
CA LYS A 108 -51.52 43.88 9.78
C LYS A 108 -50.06 43.92 10.19
N LEU A 109 -49.14 44.24 9.27
CA LEU A 109 -47.70 44.38 9.57
C LEU A 109 -47.44 45.47 10.62
N LYS A 110 -48.17 46.58 10.53
CA LYS A 110 -48.04 47.71 11.47
C LYS A 110 -48.53 47.38 12.88
N LYS A 111 -49.32 46.31 13.06
CA LYS A 111 -49.82 45.84 14.37
C LYS A 111 -48.87 44.85 15.06
N ILE A 112 -47.89 44.32 14.33
CA ILE A 112 -46.95 43.31 14.86
C ILE A 112 -45.85 44.01 15.67
N LYS A 113 -45.40 43.39 16.77
CA LYS A 113 -44.28 43.89 17.57
C LYS A 113 -42.99 43.97 16.74
N LYS A 114 -42.20 45.03 16.94
CA LYS A 114 -40.94 45.30 16.20
C LYS A 114 -39.97 44.11 16.18
N LYS A 115 -39.94 43.27 17.22
CA LYS A 115 -39.10 42.06 17.27
C LYS A 115 -39.45 41.01 16.21
N HIS A 116 -40.74 40.82 15.90
CA HIS A 116 -41.18 39.82 14.92
C HIS A 116 -41.03 40.34 13.49
N LEU A 117 -41.17 41.65 13.27
CA LEU A 117 -40.90 42.28 11.98
C LEU A 117 -39.45 42.10 11.51
N ARG A 118 -38.48 42.01 12.45
CA ARG A 118 -37.06 41.76 12.13
C ARG A 118 -36.81 40.37 11.53
N THR A 119 -37.72 39.42 11.71
CA THR A 119 -37.58 38.04 11.22
C THR A 119 -38.27 37.83 9.87
N ILE A 120 -39.12 38.77 9.43
CA ILE A 120 -39.89 38.63 8.18
C ILE A 120 -39.03 39.09 7.01
N GLU A 121 -38.83 38.22 6.02
CA GLU A 121 -38.21 38.54 4.73
C GLU A 121 -39.28 38.79 3.65
N LYS A 122 -39.03 39.74 2.74
CA LYS A 122 -39.88 39.94 1.56
C LYS A 122 -39.38 39.04 0.43
N ARG A 123 -40.28 38.27 -0.18
CA ARG A 123 -40.02 37.45 -1.38
C ARG A 123 -41.00 37.82 -2.48
N ASP A 124 -40.52 37.92 -3.71
CA ASP A 124 -41.35 38.22 -4.88
C ASP A 124 -42.00 36.92 -5.40
N ILE A 125 -43.28 37.01 -5.74
CA ILE A 125 -44.10 35.90 -6.27
C ILE A 125 -44.50 36.14 -7.73
N THR A 126 -43.90 37.14 -8.38
CA THR A 126 -44.26 37.53 -9.75
C THR A 126 -43.89 36.41 -10.71
N ILE A 127 -44.89 35.68 -11.21
CA ILE A 127 -44.70 34.66 -12.24
C ILE A 127 -44.46 35.41 -13.54
N VAL A 128 -43.19 35.48 -13.98
CA VAL A 128 -42.85 36.02 -15.31
C VAL A 128 -43.05 34.88 -16.31
N SER A 129 -44.11 34.95 -17.11
CA SER A 129 -44.30 34.06 -18.26
C SER A 129 -43.31 34.43 -19.36
N ASN A 130 -42.45 33.48 -19.74
CA ASN A 130 -41.62 33.57 -20.94
C ASN A 130 -42.41 33.21 -22.20
#